data_AF-A0AA45WNM2-F1
#
_entry.id   AF-A0AA45WNM2-F1
#
_cell.length_a   1.000
_cell.length_b   1.000
_cell.length_c   1.000
_cell.angle_alpha   90.00
_cell.angle_beta   90.00
_cell.angle_gamma   90.00
#
_symmetry.space_group_name_H-M   'P 1'
#
loop_
_entity.id
_entity.type
_entity.pdbx_description
1 polymer ?
#
loop_
_entity_poly.entity_id
_entity_poly.type
_entity_poly.pdbx_seq_one_letter_code
_entity_poly.pdbx_strand_id
1 'polypeptide(L)'
;MDQDKSLADTIENTLRYIDQHLDSNLNLSTLAEQSAYSPYHFHRVFHRMVGKTATNYIRERRLSKAAEELVSSDKRILEIAVAFGFSSQESFTRIFKKHYYLTPQRYRRSVRNIIQKRGNKHMNTNATHLPTGWMKAGHSVSSYEIGIDQNTRFKDKPSGCIKTTKSTPGSFGTMMQMFSSSKYNGKRLKLSAYVKSHEVSGWAGIWMRVDGKDNEILSFDNMEQRPIVGTTDWQQVEVVLDVPYDSEAIAFGILLTGNGTVWGNQFHFEVVDRTVPTTNMTEDVQLPPDPVNLDFAVV
;
A
#
# COMPACT_ATOMS: atom_id res chain seq x y z
N MET A 1 -28.57 -26.43 -3.66
CA MET A 1 -28.74 -25.17 -4.43
C MET A 1 -29.35 -24.08 -3.55
N ASP A 2 -30.63 -24.14 -3.15
CA ASP A 2 -31.22 -23.08 -2.31
C ASP A 2 -30.48 -22.86 -0.97
N GLN A 3 -30.15 -23.94 -0.26
CA GLN A 3 -29.60 -23.84 1.09
C GLN A 3 -28.21 -23.16 1.11
N ASP A 4 -27.35 -23.42 0.13
CA ASP A 4 -26.04 -22.75 0.00
C ASP A 4 -26.17 -21.28 -0.42
N LYS A 5 -27.19 -20.95 -1.23
CA LYS A 5 -27.49 -19.57 -1.63
C LYS A 5 -27.95 -18.74 -0.42
N SER A 6 -28.93 -19.27 0.33
CA SER A 6 -29.38 -18.67 1.60
C SER A 6 -28.23 -18.50 2.61
N LEU A 7 -27.29 -19.45 2.67
CA LEU A 7 -26.10 -19.35 3.53
C LEU A 7 -25.12 -18.26 3.07
N ALA A 8 -24.93 -18.10 1.76
CA ALA A 8 -24.12 -17.02 1.19
C ALA A 8 -24.77 -15.64 1.44
N ASP A 9 -26.07 -15.51 1.19
CA ASP A 9 -26.85 -14.28 1.45
C ASP A 9 -26.80 -13.91 2.95
N THR A 10 -26.91 -14.90 3.85
CA THR A 10 -26.81 -14.70 5.31
C THR A 10 -25.41 -14.21 5.71
N ILE A 11 -24.35 -14.77 5.13
CA ILE A 11 -22.98 -14.32 5.40
C ILE A 11 -22.68 -12.96 4.76
N GLU A 12 -23.19 -12.64 3.58
CA GLU A 12 -23.04 -11.30 3.01
C GLU A 12 -23.74 -10.24 3.87
N ASN A 13 -24.98 -10.51 4.31
CA ASN A 13 -25.70 -9.65 5.24
C ASN A 13 -24.96 -9.52 6.58
N THR A 14 -24.37 -10.61 7.10
CA THR A 14 -23.52 -10.58 8.31
C THR A 14 -22.29 -9.69 8.10
N LEU A 15 -21.59 -9.82 6.97
CA LEU A 15 -20.39 -9.02 6.66
C LEU A 15 -20.75 -7.54 6.48
N ARG A 16 -21.89 -7.24 5.86
CA ARG A 16 -22.46 -5.90 5.71
C ARG A 16 -22.84 -5.30 7.08
N TYR A 17 -23.46 -6.09 7.97
CA TYR A 17 -23.77 -5.68 9.34
C TYR A 17 -22.51 -5.40 10.15
N ILE A 18 -21.51 -6.30 10.10
CA ILE A 18 -20.19 -6.08 10.73
C ILE A 18 -19.59 -4.75 10.27
N ASP A 19 -19.53 -4.51 8.96
CA ASP A 19 -18.94 -3.30 8.37
C ASP A 19 -19.68 -2.01 8.75
N GLN A 20 -20.99 -2.09 9.04
CA GLN A 20 -21.81 -0.98 9.50
C GLN A 20 -21.68 -0.67 11.00
N HIS A 21 -21.12 -1.58 11.80
CA HIS A 21 -21.11 -1.52 13.27
C HIS A 21 -19.71 -1.72 13.88
N LEU A 22 -18.63 -1.48 13.11
CA LEU A 22 -17.23 -1.73 13.53
C LEU A 22 -16.79 -0.90 14.75
N ASP A 23 -17.46 0.22 15.01
CA ASP A 23 -17.31 1.13 16.14
C ASP A 23 -18.02 0.64 17.43
N SER A 24 -19.08 -0.14 17.27
CA SER A 24 -19.81 -0.77 18.38
C SER A 24 -19.06 -1.98 18.96
N ASN A 25 -19.49 -2.48 20.14
CA ASN A 25 -18.90 -3.66 20.78
C ASN A 25 -19.35 -5.00 20.16
N LEU A 26 -19.05 -5.20 18.87
CA LEU A 26 -19.29 -6.47 18.17
C LEU A 26 -18.59 -7.65 18.85
N ASN A 27 -19.38 -8.63 19.27
CA ASN A 27 -18.95 -9.91 19.83
C ASN A 27 -19.59 -11.07 19.04
N LEU A 28 -19.14 -12.31 19.30
CA LEU A 28 -19.55 -13.48 18.53
C LEU A 28 -21.04 -13.85 18.71
N SER A 29 -21.63 -13.59 19.88
CA SER A 29 -23.04 -13.91 20.17
C SER A 29 -24.00 -13.01 19.40
N THR A 30 -23.78 -11.70 19.45
CA THR A 30 -24.60 -10.71 18.71
C THR A 30 -24.62 -10.96 17.20
N LEU A 31 -23.51 -11.44 16.63
CA LEU A 31 -23.44 -11.79 15.21
C LEU A 31 -24.12 -13.13 14.89
N ALA A 32 -24.08 -14.08 15.82
CA ALA A 32 -24.81 -15.35 15.68
C ALA A 32 -26.33 -15.13 15.74
N GLU A 33 -26.79 -14.31 16.69
CA GLU A 33 -28.18 -13.87 16.85
C GLU A 33 -28.70 -13.15 15.59
N GLN A 34 -27.93 -12.19 15.05
CA GLN A 34 -28.21 -11.55 13.75
C GLN A 34 -28.37 -12.56 12.60
N SER A 35 -27.60 -13.65 12.61
CA SER A 35 -27.66 -14.71 11.58
C SER A 35 -28.70 -15.81 11.83
N ALA A 36 -29.50 -15.69 12.90
CA ALA A 36 -30.44 -16.73 13.37
C ALA A 36 -29.79 -18.11 13.65
N TYR A 37 -28.49 -18.14 13.98
CA TYR A 37 -27.72 -19.36 14.26
C TYR A 37 -27.19 -19.38 15.69
N SER A 38 -26.90 -20.58 16.22
CA SER A 38 -26.13 -20.69 17.46
C SER A 38 -24.68 -20.23 17.26
N PRO A 39 -24.00 -19.63 18.26
CA PRO A 39 -22.63 -19.11 18.11
C PRO A 39 -21.61 -20.12 17.57
N TYR A 40 -21.76 -21.40 17.91
CA TYR A 40 -20.92 -22.48 17.39
C TYR A 40 -21.17 -22.78 15.91
N HIS A 41 -22.44 -22.79 15.47
CA HIS A 41 -22.79 -22.97 14.07
C HIS A 41 -22.35 -21.76 13.23
N PHE A 42 -22.66 -20.55 13.70
CA PHE A 42 -22.21 -19.30 13.10
C PHE A 42 -20.69 -19.25 12.93
N HIS A 43 -19.92 -19.53 13.98
CA HIS A 43 -18.45 -19.55 13.91
C HIS A 43 -17.93 -20.51 12.84
N ARG A 44 -18.49 -21.72 12.76
CA ARG A 44 -18.13 -22.71 11.72
C ARG A 44 -18.47 -22.22 10.31
N VAL A 45 -19.68 -21.69 10.09
CA VAL A 45 -20.12 -21.18 8.78
C VAL A 45 -19.28 -19.99 8.35
N PHE A 46 -19.11 -18.99 9.22
CA PHE A 46 -18.32 -17.80 8.94
C PHE A 46 -16.86 -18.17 8.61
N HIS A 47 -16.22 -19.04 9.39
CA HIS A 47 -14.86 -19.49 9.09
C HIS A 47 -14.78 -20.27 7.76
N ARG A 48 -15.79 -21.08 7.43
CA ARG A 48 -15.84 -21.84 6.16
C ARG A 48 -15.99 -20.92 4.94
N MET A 49 -16.79 -19.85 5.05
CA MET A 49 -17.09 -18.94 3.93
C MET A 49 -16.08 -17.79 3.80
N VAL A 50 -15.54 -17.29 4.91
CA VAL A 50 -14.69 -16.07 4.96
C VAL A 50 -13.20 -16.40 5.18
N GLY A 51 -12.86 -17.65 5.49
CA GLY A 51 -11.47 -18.13 5.63
C GLY A 51 -10.76 -17.70 6.93
N LYS A 52 -11.48 -17.05 7.86
CA LYS A 52 -10.96 -16.58 9.16
C LYS A 52 -12.09 -16.48 10.19
N THR A 53 -11.74 -16.49 11.48
CA THR A 53 -12.71 -16.28 12.57
C THR A 53 -13.33 -14.88 12.47
N ALA A 54 -14.59 -14.74 12.89
CA ALA A 54 -15.27 -13.45 12.94
C ALA A 54 -14.47 -12.42 13.76
N THR A 55 -13.92 -12.81 14.91
CA THR A 55 -13.07 -11.93 15.75
C THR A 55 -11.82 -11.42 15.03
N ASN A 56 -11.14 -12.26 14.23
CA ASN A 56 -9.98 -11.81 13.44
C ASN A 56 -10.43 -10.90 12.28
N TYR A 57 -11.54 -11.24 11.61
CA TYR A 57 -12.12 -10.40 10.56
C TYR A 57 -12.49 -9.00 11.08
N ILE A 58 -13.22 -8.93 12.19
CA ILE A 58 -13.62 -7.67 12.86
C ILE A 58 -12.38 -6.87 13.26
N ARG A 59 -11.35 -7.52 13.85
CA ARG A 59 -10.11 -6.83 14.21
C ARG A 59 -9.36 -6.27 13.00
N GLU A 60 -9.31 -7.00 11.88
CA GLU A 60 -8.70 -6.52 10.64
C GLU A 60 -9.50 -5.37 10.02
N ARG A 61 -10.83 -5.48 9.91
CA ARG A 61 -11.68 -4.39 9.41
C ARG A 61 -11.62 -3.15 10.31
N ARG A 62 -11.54 -3.32 11.64
CA ARG A 62 -11.26 -2.24 12.60
C ARG A 62 -9.86 -1.63 12.41
N LEU A 63 -8.83 -2.41 12.12
CA LEU A 63 -7.49 -1.87 11.79
C LEU A 63 -7.50 -1.10 10.46
N SER A 64 -8.25 -1.54 9.45
CA SER A 64 -8.45 -0.79 8.20
C SER A 64 -9.24 0.50 8.42
N LYS A 65 -10.37 0.46 9.14
CA LYS A 65 -11.13 1.67 9.46
C LYS A 65 -10.39 2.62 10.39
N ALA A 66 -9.60 2.12 11.33
CA ALA A 66 -8.68 2.94 12.10
C ALA A 66 -7.55 3.52 11.23
N ALA A 67 -7.06 2.81 10.21
CA ALA A 67 -6.08 3.34 9.25
C ALA A 67 -6.67 4.43 8.34
N GLU A 68 -7.93 4.28 7.92
CA GLU A 68 -8.70 5.31 7.22
C GLU A 68 -8.95 6.53 8.12
N GLU A 69 -9.42 6.32 9.36
CA GLU A 69 -9.72 7.38 10.33
C GLU A 69 -8.47 8.14 10.80
N LEU A 70 -7.34 7.44 10.93
CA LEU A 70 -6.03 8.06 11.18
C LEU A 70 -5.63 9.05 10.08
N VAL A 71 -6.17 8.90 8.87
CA VAL A 71 -5.90 9.78 7.73
C VAL A 71 -7.01 10.81 7.54
N SER A 72 -8.28 10.46 7.71
CA SER A 72 -9.42 11.37 7.51
C SER A 72 -9.59 12.41 8.63
N SER A 73 -9.25 12.08 9.89
CA SER A 73 -9.52 12.96 11.03
C SER A 73 -8.34 13.16 11.97
N ASP A 74 -8.36 14.27 12.71
CA ASP A 74 -7.30 14.68 13.66
C ASP A 74 -7.51 14.14 15.08
N LYS A 75 -8.56 13.33 15.31
CA LYS A 75 -8.83 12.62 16.58
C LYS A 75 -7.57 11.99 17.14
N ARG A 76 -7.38 12.02 18.45
CA ARG A 76 -6.17 11.51 19.11
C ARG A 76 -6.03 10.00 18.85
N ILE A 77 -4.79 9.50 18.82
CA ILE A 77 -4.53 8.08 18.52
C ILE A 77 -5.26 7.16 19.53
N LEU A 78 -5.34 7.57 20.80
CA LEU A 78 -6.15 6.93 21.83
C LEU A 78 -7.66 6.96 21.53
N GLU A 79 -8.22 8.06 21.04
CA GLU A 79 -9.65 8.17 20.71
C GLU A 79 -10.02 7.23 19.57
N ILE A 80 -9.19 7.13 18.54
CA ILE A 80 -9.36 6.18 17.43
C ILE A 80 -9.20 4.74 17.94
N ALA A 81 -8.23 4.47 18.82
CA ALA A 81 -8.06 3.15 19.42
C ALA A 81 -9.32 2.72 20.19
N VAL A 82 -9.86 3.59 21.05
CA VAL A 82 -11.08 3.30 21.83
C VAL A 82 -12.31 3.19 20.93
N ALA A 83 -12.48 4.09 19.95
CA ALA A 83 -13.60 4.06 19.00
C ALA A 83 -13.64 2.79 18.15
N PHE A 84 -12.50 2.16 17.86
CA PHE A 84 -12.45 0.85 17.19
C PHE A 84 -12.19 -0.31 18.18
N GLY A 85 -12.57 -0.16 19.44
CA GLY A 85 -12.63 -1.26 20.41
C GLY A 85 -11.29 -1.84 20.87
N PHE A 86 -10.21 -1.05 20.83
CA PHE A 86 -8.92 -1.41 21.43
C PHE A 86 -8.85 -0.88 22.86
N SER A 87 -8.42 -1.73 23.80
CA SER A 87 -8.35 -1.40 25.23
C SER A 87 -7.26 -0.39 25.62
N SER A 88 -6.28 -0.12 24.76
CA SER A 88 -5.26 0.91 25.00
C SER A 88 -4.57 1.37 23.71
N GLN A 89 -3.97 2.57 23.75
CA GLN A 89 -3.22 3.15 22.64
C GLN A 89 -1.95 2.34 22.30
N GLU A 90 -1.33 1.70 23.30
CA GLU A 90 -0.12 0.87 23.18
C GLU A 90 -0.46 -0.46 22.52
N SER A 91 -1.58 -1.08 22.94
CA SER A 91 -2.10 -2.30 22.33
C SER A 91 -2.45 -2.08 20.86
N PHE A 92 -3.18 -0.98 20.57
CA PHE A 92 -3.44 -0.52 19.22
C PHE A 92 -2.14 -0.27 18.44
N THR A 93 -1.22 0.54 18.96
CA THR A 93 0.05 0.92 18.31
C THR A 93 0.92 -0.29 17.95
N ARG A 94 1.02 -1.28 18.86
CA ARG A 94 1.76 -2.52 18.64
C ARG A 94 1.15 -3.36 17.52
N ILE A 95 -0.18 -3.52 17.51
CA ILE A 95 -0.88 -4.32 16.49
C ILE A 95 -0.85 -3.58 15.14
N PHE A 96 -1.06 -2.26 15.15
CA PHE A 96 -1.05 -1.42 13.96
C PHE A 96 0.33 -1.37 13.30
N LYS A 97 1.41 -1.17 14.08
CA LYS A 97 2.80 -1.25 13.56
C LYS A 97 3.13 -2.64 13.04
N LYS A 98 2.59 -3.72 13.63
CA LYS A 98 2.75 -5.09 13.09
C LYS A 98 2.03 -5.29 11.75
N HIS A 99 0.95 -4.54 11.48
CA HIS A 99 0.14 -4.72 10.27
C HIS A 99 0.56 -3.80 9.11
N TYR A 100 0.88 -2.53 9.41
CA TYR A 100 1.20 -1.48 8.44
C TYR A 100 2.67 -1.04 8.47
N TYR A 101 3.52 -1.71 9.25
CA TYR A 101 4.97 -1.43 9.45
C TYR A 101 5.31 -0.06 10.05
N LEU A 102 4.33 0.83 10.18
CA LEU A 102 4.39 2.16 10.76
C LEU A 102 3.57 2.23 12.06
N THR A 103 4.08 2.94 13.09
CA THR A 103 3.25 3.33 14.26
C THR A 103 2.05 4.17 13.79
N PRO A 104 0.88 4.14 14.45
CA PRO A 104 -0.30 4.93 14.04
C PRO A 104 -0.02 6.41 13.73
N GLN A 105 0.85 7.08 14.50
CA GLN A 105 1.19 8.48 14.27
C GLN A 105 2.12 8.68 13.04
N ARG A 106 3.17 7.85 12.88
CA ARG A 106 3.95 7.84 11.63
C ARG A 106 3.10 7.40 10.42
N TYR A 107 2.14 6.49 10.58
CA TYR A 107 1.20 6.12 9.51
C TYR A 107 0.27 7.29 9.17
N ARG A 108 -0.38 7.91 10.16
CA ARG A 108 -1.15 9.15 9.98
C ARG A 108 -0.33 10.19 9.21
N ARG A 109 0.89 10.49 9.65
CA ARG A 109 1.75 11.49 9.00
C ARG A 109 2.16 11.05 7.59
N SER A 110 2.83 9.91 7.44
CA SER A 110 3.31 9.45 6.12
C SER A 110 2.16 9.21 5.14
N VAL A 111 1.03 8.64 5.56
CA VAL A 111 -0.10 8.32 4.66
C VAL A 111 -1.01 9.52 4.42
N ARG A 112 -1.16 10.48 5.36
CA ARG A 112 -1.74 11.80 5.02
C ARG A 112 -0.84 12.57 4.07
N ASN A 113 0.46 12.65 4.33
CA ASN A 113 1.38 13.34 3.43
C ASN A 113 1.38 12.67 2.04
N ILE A 114 1.29 11.32 1.98
CA ILE A 114 1.10 10.60 0.73
C ILE A 114 -0.25 10.93 0.10
N ILE A 115 -1.39 10.97 0.81
CA ILE A 115 -2.73 11.23 0.26
C ILE A 115 -3.00 12.72 -0.05
N GLN A 116 -2.35 13.64 0.64
CA GLN A 116 -2.30 15.06 0.27
C GLN A 116 -1.45 15.26 -0.99
N LYS A 117 -0.38 14.45 -1.17
CA LYS A 117 0.34 14.29 -2.45
C LYS A 117 -0.33 13.30 -3.42
N ARG A 118 -1.45 12.67 -3.04
CA ARG A 118 -2.20 11.66 -3.80
C ARG A 118 -3.70 11.74 -3.49
N GLY A 119 -4.36 12.74 -4.08
CA GLY A 119 -5.80 12.64 -4.38
C GLY A 119 -6.13 11.49 -5.36
N ASN A 120 -5.13 10.67 -5.71
CA ASN A 120 -5.09 9.61 -6.70
C ASN A 120 -4.17 8.49 -6.14
N LYS A 121 -4.57 7.28 -5.72
CA LYS A 121 -5.78 6.43 -5.96
C LYS A 121 -5.86 5.22 -4.93
N HIS A 122 -6.74 4.19 -5.06
CA HIS A 122 -6.95 2.99 -4.15
C HIS A 122 -7.28 1.56 -4.78
N MET A 123 -6.50 0.49 -4.52
CA MET A 123 -6.48 -0.93 -5.04
C MET A 123 -7.76 -1.74 -5.45
N ASN A 124 -7.63 -2.86 -6.26
CA ASN A 124 -8.53 -4.07 -6.29
C ASN A 124 -7.97 -5.44 -6.84
N THR A 125 -8.60 -6.60 -6.56
CA THR A 125 -8.07 -7.85 -5.88
C THR A 125 -7.61 -9.12 -6.65
N ASN A 126 -6.70 -9.92 -6.04
CA ASN A 126 -6.55 -11.42 -6.03
C ASN A 126 -5.23 -11.82 -5.31
N ALA A 127 -5.07 -13.09 -4.88
CA ALA A 127 -4.01 -13.45 -3.90
C ALA A 127 -3.05 -14.58 -4.31
N THR A 128 -2.30 -14.40 -5.40
CA THR A 128 -1.07 -15.20 -5.64
C THR A 128 -0.02 -14.95 -4.54
N HIS A 129 0.82 -15.96 -4.28
CA HIS A 129 1.89 -15.85 -3.28
C HIS A 129 2.96 -14.83 -3.72
N LEU A 130 3.41 -14.02 -2.77
CA LEU A 130 4.54 -13.11 -2.94
C LEU A 130 5.85 -13.90 -2.87
N PRO A 131 6.91 -13.51 -3.62
CA PRO A 131 8.25 -14.00 -3.31
C PRO A 131 8.71 -13.49 -1.95
N THR A 132 9.57 -14.24 -1.28
CA THR A 132 10.17 -13.84 0.01
C THR A 132 10.74 -12.42 -0.05
N GLY A 133 10.42 -11.60 0.96
CA GLY A 133 10.81 -10.19 1.04
C GLY A 133 9.78 -9.20 0.48
N TRP A 134 8.94 -9.63 -0.48
CA TRP A 134 7.90 -8.77 -1.05
C TRP A 134 6.65 -8.68 -0.17
N MET A 135 6.05 -7.50 -0.11
CA MET A 135 4.81 -7.20 0.60
C MET A 135 3.78 -6.52 -0.31
N LYS A 136 2.49 -6.77 -0.03
CA LYS A 136 1.36 -6.05 -0.64
C LYS A 136 1.14 -4.78 0.15
N ALA A 137 1.24 -3.62 -0.49
CA ALA A 137 1.08 -2.32 0.14
C ALA A 137 0.37 -1.34 -0.79
N GLY A 138 -0.05 -0.19 -0.26
CA GLY A 138 -0.91 0.77 -0.96
C GLY A 138 -2.25 0.92 -0.28
N HIS A 139 -3.16 1.66 -0.91
CA HIS A 139 -4.42 2.04 -0.28
C HIS A 139 -5.54 1.05 -0.66
N SER A 140 -6.32 0.61 0.34
CA SER A 140 -7.49 -0.29 0.22
C SER A 140 -7.23 -1.79 -0.06
N VAL A 141 -6.09 -2.40 0.33
CA VAL A 141 -5.59 -3.81 0.09
C VAL A 141 -6.54 -5.05 0.20
N SER A 142 -7.87 -4.93 0.27
CA SER A 142 -8.84 -6.03 0.02
C SER A 142 -8.84 -6.56 -1.43
N SER A 143 -7.68 -6.42 -2.09
CA SER A 143 -7.55 -5.56 -3.27
C SER A 143 -6.05 -5.48 -3.65
N TYR A 144 -5.72 -5.22 -4.93
CA TYR A 144 -4.49 -5.77 -5.53
C TYR A 144 -4.66 -7.24 -5.99
N GLU A 145 -4.79 -7.59 -7.28
CA GLU A 145 -4.23 -8.90 -7.73
C GLU A 145 -2.72 -8.80 -7.68
N ILE A 146 -2.15 -8.91 -6.49
CA ILE A 146 -0.70 -8.79 -6.30
C ILE A 146 -0.11 -10.16 -6.06
N GLY A 147 0.94 -10.49 -6.79
CA GLY A 147 1.77 -11.66 -6.54
C GLY A 147 2.46 -12.11 -7.82
N ILE A 148 2.55 -13.41 -8.04
CA ILE A 148 3.32 -13.99 -9.14
C ILE A 148 2.41 -14.65 -10.17
N ASP A 149 2.45 -14.15 -11.40
CA ASP A 149 1.87 -14.78 -12.57
C ASP A 149 2.88 -15.79 -13.17
N GLN A 150 2.43 -17.04 -13.31
CA GLN A 150 3.22 -18.15 -13.87
C GLN A 150 3.16 -18.24 -15.40
N ASN A 151 2.22 -17.54 -16.04
CA ASN A 151 1.97 -17.58 -17.47
C ASN A 151 2.67 -16.42 -18.17
N THR A 152 2.50 -15.18 -17.67
CA THR A 152 3.15 -13.99 -18.21
C THR A 152 4.60 -13.93 -17.77
N ARG A 153 5.50 -14.55 -18.53
CA ARG A 153 6.93 -14.65 -18.24
C ARG A 153 7.75 -13.56 -18.93
N PHE A 154 8.89 -13.22 -18.35
CA PHE A 154 9.98 -12.53 -19.04
C PHE A 154 11.19 -13.45 -19.07
N LYS A 155 11.65 -13.81 -20.28
CA LYS A 155 12.51 -14.99 -20.49
C LYS A 155 11.84 -16.20 -19.79
N ASP A 156 12.56 -17.07 -19.12
CA ASP A 156 11.98 -18.26 -18.47
C ASP A 156 11.32 -17.99 -17.10
N LYS A 157 11.44 -16.76 -16.57
CA LYS A 157 11.03 -16.46 -15.18
C LYS A 157 9.57 -15.97 -15.09
N PRO A 158 8.79 -16.46 -14.12
CA PRO A 158 7.46 -15.91 -13.83
C PRO A 158 7.59 -14.47 -13.30
N SER A 159 6.53 -13.67 -13.42
CA SER A 159 6.60 -12.23 -13.19
C SER A 159 5.81 -11.79 -11.97
N GLY A 160 6.26 -10.73 -11.31
CA GLY A 160 5.38 -9.93 -10.44
C GLY A 160 4.20 -9.43 -11.25
N CYS A 161 3.01 -9.43 -10.68
CA CYS A 161 1.76 -9.01 -11.31
C CYS A 161 0.98 -8.10 -10.35
N ILE A 162 0.30 -7.09 -10.91
CA ILE A 162 -0.70 -6.26 -10.24
C ILE A 162 -1.88 -6.09 -11.21
N LYS A 163 -3.05 -6.67 -10.93
CA LYS A 163 -4.26 -6.64 -11.79
C LYS A 163 -5.55 -6.20 -11.07
N THR A 164 -6.33 -5.30 -11.68
CA THR A 164 -7.59 -4.80 -11.09
C THR A 164 -8.74 -5.79 -11.30
N THR A 165 -9.52 -6.09 -10.26
CA THR A 165 -10.79 -6.88 -10.40
C THR A 165 -12.07 -6.15 -9.99
N LYS A 166 -11.97 -4.93 -9.45
CA LYS A 166 -13.10 -4.03 -9.18
C LYS A 166 -12.62 -2.59 -9.33
N SER A 167 -13.22 -1.80 -10.20
CA SER A 167 -12.80 -0.39 -10.31
C SER A 167 -13.12 0.38 -9.03
N THR A 168 -12.31 1.38 -8.73
CA THR A 168 -12.54 2.37 -7.67
C THR A 168 -12.06 3.71 -8.26
N PRO A 169 -12.71 4.87 -7.97
CA PRO A 169 -12.30 6.18 -8.49
C PRO A 169 -10.89 6.55 -8.03
N GLY A 170 -9.94 6.04 -8.81
CA GLY A 170 -8.70 5.54 -8.27
C GLY A 170 -8.88 4.33 -7.33
N SER A 171 -8.23 3.18 -7.47
CA SER A 171 -7.27 2.67 -8.46
C SER A 171 -5.76 2.80 -8.11
N PHE A 172 -5.17 2.36 -6.99
CA PHE A 172 -3.69 2.31 -6.76
C PHE A 172 -3.24 1.32 -5.66
N GLY A 173 -2.20 0.51 -5.96
CA GLY A 173 -1.41 -0.27 -4.99
C GLY A 173 -0.15 -0.90 -5.59
N THR A 174 0.66 -1.55 -4.76
CA THR A 174 2.03 -1.93 -5.08
C THR A 174 2.45 -3.29 -4.50
N MET A 175 3.30 -4.00 -5.25
CA MET A 175 4.18 -5.06 -4.74
C MET A 175 5.54 -4.42 -4.48
N MET A 176 6.02 -4.45 -3.25
CA MET A 176 7.24 -3.74 -2.84
C MET A 176 8.14 -4.54 -1.89
N GLN A 177 9.40 -4.13 -1.77
CA GLN A 177 10.35 -4.56 -0.73
C GLN A 177 10.98 -3.35 -0.03
N MET A 178 11.66 -3.60 1.08
CA MET A 178 12.57 -2.64 1.74
C MET A 178 13.85 -3.37 2.17
N PHE A 179 14.99 -2.69 2.08
CA PHE A 179 16.29 -3.19 2.55
C PHE A 179 17.13 -2.05 3.15
N SER A 180 18.17 -2.37 3.93
CA SER A 180 19.05 -1.33 4.49
C SER A 180 19.86 -0.63 3.39
N SER A 181 19.89 0.70 3.42
CA SER A 181 20.66 1.51 2.47
C SER A 181 22.17 1.37 2.63
N SER A 182 22.66 0.85 3.76
CA SER A 182 24.07 0.87 4.22
C SER A 182 25.16 0.52 3.20
N LYS A 183 24.90 -0.34 2.20
CA LYS A 183 25.85 -0.65 1.11
C LYS A 183 25.97 0.45 0.04
N TYR A 184 25.04 1.40 0.04
CA TYR A 184 24.76 2.40 -0.99
C TYR A 184 24.84 3.85 -0.50
N ASN A 185 24.82 4.10 0.82
CA ASN A 185 25.03 5.43 1.42
C ASN A 185 26.24 6.16 0.77
N GLY A 186 26.02 7.40 0.35
CA GLY A 186 26.97 8.26 -0.37
C GLY A 186 26.95 8.16 -1.91
N LYS A 187 26.25 7.18 -2.48
CA LYS A 187 26.34 6.81 -3.91
C LYS A 187 25.08 7.16 -4.71
N ARG A 188 25.20 7.19 -6.04
CA ARG A 188 24.06 7.20 -6.96
C ARG A 188 23.65 5.76 -7.28
N LEU A 189 22.37 5.46 -7.16
CA LEU A 189 21.80 4.13 -7.32
C LEU A 189 20.75 4.15 -8.44
N LYS A 190 20.95 3.31 -9.45
CA LYS A 190 19.96 3.01 -10.47
C LYS A 190 19.25 1.71 -10.12
N LEU A 191 17.93 1.77 -10.01
CA LEU A 191 17.04 0.62 -10.10
C LEU A 191 16.59 0.48 -11.55
N SER A 192 16.62 -0.73 -12.09
CA SER A 192 16.00 -1.03 -13.40
C SER A 192 15.17 -2.32 -13.33
N ALA A 193 14.14 -2.42 -14.16
CA ALA A 193 13.32 -3.63 -14.32
C ALA A 193 12.73 -3.70 -15.74
N TYR A 194 12.21 -4.87 -16.11
CA TYR A 194 11.34 -5.00 -17.28
C TYR A 194 9.89 -4.97 -16.82
N VAL A 195 9.06 -4.20 -17.52
CA VAL A 195 7.63 -4.02 -17.21
C VAL A 195 6.79 -4.23 -18.46
N LYS A 196 5.61 -4.82 -18.29
CA LYS A 196 4.61 -5.08 -19.34
C LYS A 196 3.23 -4.66 -18.86
N SER A 197 2.34 -4.19 -19.73
CA SER A 197 1.00 -3.72 -19.33
C SER A 197 -0.13 -4.24 -20.23
N HIS A 198 -1.33 -4.32 -19.69
CA HIS A 198 -2.54 -4.67 -20.41
C HIS A 198 -3.71 -3.82 -19.90
N GLU A 199 -4.34 -3.06 -20.79
CA GLU A 199 -5.51 -2.21 -20.53
C GLU A 199 -5.37 -1.25 -19.32
N VAL A 200 -4.14 -0.75 -19.08
CA VAL A 200 -3.88 0.17 -17.95
C VAL A 200 -4.57 1.51 -18.19
N SER A 201 -5.70 1.72 -17.51
CA SER A 201 -6.56 2.90 -17.69
C SER A 201 -6.21 4.08 -16.78
N GLY A 202 -5.28 3.87 -15.83
CA GLY A 202 -4.66 4.91 -15.04
C GLY A 202 -3.22 5.09 -15.51
N TRP A 203 -2.29 4.53 -14.74
CA TRP A 203 -0.88 4.45 -15.09
C TRP A 203 -0.18 3.35 -14.26
N ALA A 204 0.93 2.83 -14.74
CA ALA A 204 1.77 1.86 -14.03
C ALA A 204 3.26 2.20 -14.15
N GLY A 205 4.08 1.62 -13.27
CA GLY A 205 5.53 1.85 -13.27
C GLY A 205 6.23 1.17 -12.09
N ILE A 206 7.57 1.22 -12.11
CA ILE A 206 8.37 0.94 -10.92
C ILE A 206 8.53 2.19 -10.07
N TRP A 207 8.96 2.03 -8.82
CA TRP A 207 9.29 3.14 -7.93
C TRP A 207 10.46 2.79 -7.02
N MET A 208 11.19 3.81 -6.59
CA MET A 208 12.23 3.72 -5.56
C MET A 208 12.15 4.92 -4.61
N ARG A 209 12.50 4.70 -3.35
CA ARG A 209 12.56 5.71 -2.30
C ARG A 209 13.73 5.44 -1.38
N VAL A 210 14.45 6.48 -1.00
CA VAL A 210 15.49 6.44 0.03
C VAL A 210 14.91 7.04 1.30
N ASP A 211 14.95 6.28 2.40
CA ASP A 211 14.40 6.65 3.69
C ASP A 211 15.53 6.96 4.68
N GLY A 212 15.47 8.14 5.29
CA GLY A 212 16.35 8.59 6.37
C GLY A 212 15.77 8.33 7.76
N LYS A 213 16.35 8.99 8.76
CA LYS A 213 15.89 8.93 10.15
C LYS A 213 14.46 9.42 10.30
N ASP A 214 13.78 8.94 11.33
CA ASP A 214 12.41 9.32 11.70
C ASP A 214 11.31 9.20 10.61
N ASN A 215 11.58 8.45 9.54
CA ASN A 215 10.79 8.37 8.30
C ASN A 215 10.88 9.63 7.39
N GLU A 216 12.00 10.33 7.40
CA GLU A 216 12.34 11.27 6.35
C GLU A 216 12.46 10.57 4.99
N ILE A 217 11.97 11.21 3.93
CA ILE A 217 12.08 10.72 2.55
C ILE A 217 13.16 11.57 1.89
N LEU A 218 14.37 11.01 1.78
CA LEU A 218 15.56 11.71 1.32
C LEU A 218 15.60 11.84 -0.21
N SER A 219 15.05 10.87 -0.93
CA SER A 219 14.88 10.91 -2.40
C SER A 219 13.75 9.96 -2.84
N PHE A 220 13.02 10.28 -3.90
CA PHE A 220 11.84 9.52 -4.34
C PHE A 220 11.55 9.67 -5.83
N ASP A 221 11.18 8.57 -6.49
CA ASP A 221 10.62 8.57 -7.84
C ASP A 221 9.64 7.40 -7.99
N ASN A 222 8.50 7.67 -8.63
CA ASN A 222 7.42 6.72 -8.84
C ASN A 222 7.03 6.50 -10.31
N MET A 223 7.76 7.06 -11.27
CA MET A 223 7.46 7.11 -12.71
C MET A 223 6.20 7.90 -13.13
N GLU A 224 5.54 8.69 -12.27
CA GLU A 224 4.28 9.38 -12.59
C GLU A 224 4.44 10.45 -13.69
N GLN A 225 5.63 11.04 -13.83
CA GLN A 225 6.00 11.96 -14.93
C GLN A 225 6.34 11.23 -16.25
N ARG A 226 6.48 9.91 -16.22
CA ARG A 226 6.89 9.05 -17.36
C ARG A 226 6.15 7.70 -17.31
N PRO A 227 4.81 7.71 -17.30
CA PRO A 227 3.99 6.56 -16.95
C PRO A 227 3.89 5.51 -18.07
N ILE A 228 3.69 4.25 -17.69
CA ILE A 228 3.21 3.20 -18.60
C ILE A 228 1.68 3.23 -18.59
N VAL A 229 1.07 3.32 -19.77
CA VAL A 229 -0.39 3.42 -19.96
C VAL A 229 -0.86 2.44 -21.05
N GLY A 230 -2.14 2.05 -21.02
CA GLY A 230 -2.73 1.13 -21.99
C GLY A 230 -2.11 -0.29 -21.97
N THR A 231 -2.06 -0.91 -23.15
CA THR A 231 -1.42 -2.22 -23.37
C THR A 231 -0.06 -2.01 -24.02
N THR A 232 0.99 -2.60 -23.43
CA THR A 232 2.38 -2.55 -23.94
C THR A 232 3.00 -3.94 -23.81
N ASP A 233 3.99 -4.26 -24.63
CA ASP A 233 4.84 -5.44 -24.39
C ASP A 233 5.99 -5.09 -23.41
N TRP A 234 6.86 -6.06 -23.12
CA TRP A 234 8.00 -5.92 -22.23
C TRP A 234 8.95 -4.80 -22.67
N GLN A 235 8.97 -3.73 -21.88
CA GLN A 235 9.88 -2.60 -22.01
C GLN A 235 10.78 -2.50 -20.78
N GLN A 236 12.04 -2.07 -20.95
CA GLN A 236 12.94 -1.80 -19.83
C GLN A 236 12.69 -0.38 -19.30
N VAL A 237 12.62 -0.25 -17.97
CA VAL A 237 12.43 1.02 -17.28
C VAL A 237 13.37 1.13 -16.09
N GLU A 238 13.76 2.34 -15.75
CA GLU A 238 14.74 2.64 -14.71
C GLU A 238 14.35 3.83 -13.83
N VAL A 239 14.97 3.95 -12.66
CA VAL A 239 14.83 5.00 -11.66
C VAL A 239 16.23 5.26 -11.08
N VAL A 240 16.70 6.51 -11.07
CA VAL A 240 18.05 6.90 -10.62
C VAL A 240 17.95 7.93 -9.49
N LEU A 241 18.30 7.53 -8.27
CA LEU A 241 18.31 8.39 -7.07
C LEU A 241 19.73 8.45 -6.49
N ASP A 242 20.08 9.57 -5.87
CA ASP A 242 21.19 9.60 -4.91
C ASP A 242 20.73 8.96 -3.59
N VAL A 243 21.68 8.38 -2.85
CA VAL A 243 21.46 7.77 -1.53
C VAL A 243 22.32 8.54 -0.52
N PRO A 244 21.78 9.51 0.23
CA PRO A 244 22.56 10.30 1.19
C PRO A 244 23.24 9.46 2.29
N TYR A 245 24.25 10.02 2.94
CA TYR A 245 25.11 9.28 3.89
C TYR A 245 24.40 8.84 5.17
N ASP A 246 23.31 9.52 5.53
CA ASP A 246 22.46 9.33 6.70
C ASP A 246 21.18 8.49 6.44
N SER A 247 21.03 7.98 5.21
CA SER A 247 19.99 7.01 4.85
C SER A 247 20.02 5.78 5.78
N GLU A 248 18.86 5.27 6.15
CA GLU A 248 18.69 4.01 6.90
C GLU A 248 18.21 2.86 6.00
N ALA A 249 17.30 3.15 5.07
CA ALA A 249 16.64 2.15 4.23
C ALA A 249 16.40 2.62 2.79
N ILE A 250 16.19 1.65 1.89
CA ILE A 250 15.72 1.87 0.52
C ILE A 250 14.47 1.01 0.32
N ALA A 251 13.39 1.64 -0.11
CA ALA A 251 12.13 1.01 -0.48
C ALA A 251 11.96 1.02 -2.00
N PHE A 252 11.42 -0.04 -2.58
CA PHE A 252 11.18 -0.10 -4.02
C PHE A 252 10.06 -1.08 -4.37
N GLY A 253 9.50 -0.95 -5.58
CA GLY A 253 8.54 -1.91 -6.08
C GLY A 253 8.01 -1.62 -7.47
N ILE A 254 6.91 -2.29 -7.81
CA ILE A 254 6.05 -2.00 -8.96
C ILE A 254 4.67 -1.59 -8.46
N LEU A 255 4.00 -0.68 -9.15
CA LEU A 255 2.66 -0.23 -8.84
C LEU A 255 1.77 -0.23 -10.09
N LEU A 256 0.47 -0.39 -9.87
CA LEU A 256 -0.58 -0.12 -10.86
C LEU A 256 -1.52 0.94 -10.31
N THR A 257 -2.02 1.81 -11.19
CA THR A 257 -3.15 2.69 -10.95
C THR A 257 -4.23 2.54 -12.02
N GLY A 258 -5.50 2.70 -11.63
CA GLY A 258 -6.67 2.54 -12.51
C GLY A 258 -7.07 1.07 -12.77
N ASN A 259 -7.76 0.83 -13.89
CA ASN A 259 -8.08 -0.53 -14.35
C ASN A 259 -6.88 -1.13 -15.11
N GLY A 260 -6.97 -2.42 -15.46
CA GLY A 260 -5.94 -3.13 -16.23
C GLY A 260 -5.05 -4.05 -15.40
N THR A 261 -3.92 -4.42 -15.97
CA THR A 261 -2.86 -5.26 -15.38
C THR A 261 -1.49 -4.71 -15.73
N VAL A 262 -0.54 -4.81 -14.79
CA VAL A 262 0.89 -4.63 -15.06
C VAL A 262 1.69 -5.82 -14.51
N TRP A 263 2.77 -6.18 -15.19
CA TRP A 263 3.74 -7.17 -14.74
C TRP A 263 5.14 -6.58 -14.66
N GLY A 264 5.95 -7.06 -13.71
CA GLY A 264 7.33 -6.63 -13.48
C GLY A 264 8.29 -7.79 -13.28
N ASN A 265 9.47 -7.72 -13.89
CA ASN A 265 10.48 -8.79 -13.86
C ASN A 265 11.92 -8.24 -13.90
N GLN A 266 12.89 -9.08 -13.50
CA GLN A 266 14.33 -8.80 -13.47
C GLN A 266 14.71 -7.43 -12.88
N PHE A 267 14.20 -7.14 -11.67
CA PHE A 267 14.64 -5.99 -10.88
C PHE A 267 16.14 -6.09 -10.57
N HIS A 268 16.89 -5.05 -10.92
CA HIS A 268 18.34 -4.98 -10.77
C HIS A 268 18.76 -3.62 -10.18
N PHE A 269 19.78 -3.63 -9.34
CA PHE A 269 20.37 -2.46 -8.70
C PHE A 269 21.82 -2.29 -9.15
N GLU A 270 22.13 -1.13 -9.73
CA GLU A 270 23.45 -0.76 -10.22
C GLU A 270 23.90 0.54 -9.54
N VAL A 271 25.13 0.57 -9.00
CA VAL A 271 25.74 1.84 -8.59
C VAL A 271 26.27 2.50 -9.85
N VAL A 272 25.81 3.72 -10.12
CA VAL A 272 26.17 4.48 -11.33
C VAL A 272 26.98 5.73 -10.96
N ASP A 273 27.67 6.29 -11.95
CA ASP A 273 28.39 7.55 -11.76
C ASP A 273 27.45 8.77 -11.71
N ARG A 274 27.93 9.89 -11.15
CA ARG A 274 27.19 11.15 -11.06
C ARG A 274 26.95 11.83 -12.41
N THR A 275 27.60 11.42 -13.51
CA THR A 275 27.23 11.82 -14.87
C THR A 275 25.89 11.24 -15.33
N VAL A 276 25.41 10.14 -14.73
CA VAL A 276 24.06 9.64 -15.00
C VAL A 276 23.05 10.54 -14.25
N PRO A 277 22.12 11.21 -14.96
CA PRO A 277 21.19 12.14 -14.32
C PRO A 277 20.24 11.42 -13.36
N THR A 278 19.87 12.09 -12.28
CA THR A 278 18.82 11.60 -11.37
C THR A 278 17.44 11.76 -12.00
N THR A 279 16.56 10.79 -11.75
CA THR A 279 15.12 10.87 -12.04
C THR A 279 14.32 11.26 -10.79
N ASN A 280 15.00 11.79 -9.77
CA ASN A 280 14.44 12.16 -8.47
C ASN A 280 13.31 13.20 -8.62
N MET A 281 12.20 12.96 -7.94
CA MET A 281 10.98 13.78 -7.98
C MET A 281 10.73 14.59 -6.70
N THR A 282 11.66 14.55 -5.73
CA THR A 282 11.70 15.57 -4.66
C THR A 282 12.30 16.85 -5.24
N GLU A 283 11.63 17.98 -5.07
CA GLU A 283 12.14 19.29 -5.51
C GLU A 283 13.43 19.63 -4.75
N ASP A 284 14.53 19.81 -5.48
CA ASP A 284 15.73 20.49 -4.97
C ASP A 284 15.40 21.98 -4.84
N VAL A 285 14.84 22.36 -3.68
CA VAL A 285 14.51 23.76 -3.37
C VAL A 285 15.80 24.56 -3.23
N GLN A 286 16.23 25.17 -4.33
CA GLN A 286 17.34 26.12 -4.34
C GLN A 286 16.94 27.41 -3.62
N LEU A 287 17.12 27.41 -2.30
CA LEU A 287 17.13 28.64 -1.50
C LEU A 287 18.31 29.51 -1.93
N PRO A 288 18.18 30.85 -1.90
CA PRO A 288 19.33 31.73 -2.07
C PRO A 288 20.35 31.49 -0.94
N PRO A 289 21.66 31.67 -1.21
CA PRO A 289 22.70 31.45 -0.19
C PRO A 289 22.61 32.46 0.96
N ASP A 290 22.05 33.64 0.69
CA ASP A 290 21.89 34.75 1.62
C ASP A 290 20.43 35.23 1.62
N PRO A 291 19.93 35.86 2.71
CA PRO A 291 18.61 36.48 2.73
C PRO A 291 18.48 37.61 1.71
N VAL A 292 17.36 37.64 0.98
CA VAL A 292 17.06 38.68 -0.02
C VAL A 292 15.97 39.65 0.48
N ASN A 293 16.03 40.90 0.04
CA ASN A 293 15.05 41.96 0.32
C ASN A 293 14.76 42.18 1.84
N LEU A 294 15.84 42.33 2.63
CA LEU A 294 15.76 42.54 4.08
C LEU A 294 15.22 43.93 4.48
N ASP A 295 15.20 44.88 3.56
CA ASP A 295 14.71 46.26 3.71
C ASP A 295 13.27 46.44 3.19
N PHE A 296 12.65 45.39 2.63
CA PHE A 296 11.31 45.40 2.03
C PHE A 296 11.16 46.40 0.87
N ALA A 297 12.25 46.71 0.17
CA ALA A 297 12.23 47.51 -1.05
C ALA A 297 11.34 46.84 -2.12
N VAL A 298 10.46 47.62 -2.74
CA VAL A 298 9.67 47.18 -3.90
C VAL A 298 10.51 47.40 -5.16
N VAL A 299 10.67 46.34 -5.95
CA VAL A 299 11.36 46.32 -7.25
C VAL A 299 10.34 46.44 -8.38
#